data_AF-A0A428XS21-F1
#
_entry.id   AF-A0A428XS21-F1
#
_cell.length_a   1.000
_cell.length_b   1.000
_cell.length_c   1.000
_cell.angle_alpha   90.00
_cell.angle_beta   90.00
_cell.angle_gamma   90.00
#
_symmetry.space_group_name_H-M   'P 1'
#
loop_
_entity.id
_entity.type
_entity.pdbx_description
1 polymer ?
#
loop_
_entity_poly.entity_id
_entity_poly.type
_entity_poly.pdbx_seq_one_letter_code
_entity_poly.pdbx_strand_id
1 'polypeptide(L)'
;MAGNTYYAASAEEQLRDAQRALDTHVMSSATGRCLECGTLGPCWRRESAVVLFSRALRLPTRQPGASQPELINARRMPAARLPLAV
;
A
#
# COMPACT_ATOMS: atom_id res chain seq x y z
N MET A 1 -32.52 -16.95 7.50
CA MET A 1 -31.73 -15.77 7.12
C MET A 1 -30.24 -16.08 7.28
N ALA A 2 -29.63 -16.79 6.33
CA ALA A 2 -28.22 -17.21 6.40
C ALA A 2 -27.39 -16.78 5.17
N GLY A 3 -28.04 -16.40 4.06
CA GLY A 3 -27.34 -15.96 2.86
C GLY A 3 -26.70 -14.58 2.99
N ASN A 4 -27.36 -13.65 3.71
CA ASN A 4 -26.85 -12.28 3.87
C ASN A 4 -25.59 -12.21 4.76
N THR A 5 -25.47 -13.09 5.75
CA THR A 5 -24.29 -13.15 6.64
C THR A 5 -23.05 -13.73 5.95
N TYR A 6 -23.21 -14.71 5.04
CA TYR A 6 -22.10 -15.26 4.25
C TYR A 6 -21.51 -14.22 3.26
N TYR A 7 -22.37 -13.47 2.57
CA TYR A 7 -21.92 -12.38 1.68
C TYR A 7 -21.30 -11.21 2.46
N ALA A 8 -21.81 -10.89 3.65
CA ALA A 8 -21.20 -9.87 4.50
C ALA A 8 -19.78 -10.26 4.93
N ALA A 9 -19.58 -11.50 5.40
CA ALA A 9 -18.27 -11.98 5.85
C ALA A 9 -17.22 -11.96 4.72
N SER A 10 -17.60 -12.37 3.51
CA SER A 10 -16.70 -12.34 2.35
C SER A 10 -16.38 -10.92 1.85
N ALA A 11 -17.32 -9.97 1.99
CA ALA A 11 -17.06 -8.57 1.70
C ALA A 11 -16.08 -7.94 2.72
N GLU A 12 -16.20 -8.29 4.00
CA GLU A 12 -15.25 -7.84 5.02
C GLU A 12 -13.85 -8.42 4.83
N GLU A 13 -13.74 -9.68 4.41
CA GLU A 13 -12.47 -10.32 4.03
C GLU A 13 -11.79 -9.54 2.89
N GLN A 14 -12.54 -9.21 1.84
CA GLN A 14 -12.04 -8.44 0.70
C GLN A 14 -11.58 -7.04 1.10
N LEU A 15 -12.27 -6.38 2.03
CA LEU A 15 -11.85 -5.08 2.54
C LEU A 15 -10.58 -5.17 3.40
N ARG A 16 -10.42 -6.25 4.19
CA ARG A 16 -9.18 -6.50 4.95
C ARG A 16 -7.99 -6.73 4.01
N ASP A 17 -8.18 -7.51 2.96
CA ASP A 17 -7.14 -7.75 1.96
C ASP A 17 -6.80 -6.48 1.17
N ALA A 18 -7.81 -5.71 0.76
CA ALA A 18 -7.62 -4.42 0.12
C ALA A 18 -6.86 -3.43 1.01
N GLN A 19 -7.16 -3.39 2.31
CA GLN A 19 -6.43 -2.57 3.27
C GLN A 19 -4.96 -2.98 3.34
N ARG A 20 -4.68 -4.28 3.45
CA ARG A 20 -3.31 -4.81 3.43
C ARG A 20 -2.59 -4.43 2.13
N ALA A 21 -3.26 -4.51 1.00
CA ALA A 21 -2.69 -4.08 -0.28
C ALA A 21 -2.34 -2.58 -0.29
N LEU A 22 -3.16 -1.71 0.31
CA LEU A 22 -2.83 -0.28 0.43
C LEU A 22 -1.63 -0.02 1.35
N ASP A 23 -1.51 -0.78 2.44
CA ASP A 23 -0.41 -0.67 3.41
C ASP A 23 0.91 -1.28 2.89
N THR A 24 0.86 -2.30 2.05
CA THR A 24 2.06 -2.88 1.40
C THR A 24 2.47 -2.09 0.17
N HIS A 25 1.52 -1.70 -0.69
CA HIS A 25 1.81 -0.98 -1.93
C HIS A 25 1.90 0.53 -1.72
N VAL A 26 2.67 0.95 -0.72
CA VAL A 26 2.97 2.36 -0.47
C VAL A 26 3.74 2.93 -1.65
N MET A 27 3.37 4.15 -2.04
CA MET A 27 4.11 4.93 -3.02
C MET A 27 5.25 5.67 -2.34
N SER A 28 6.46 5.48 -2.85
CA SER A 28 7.61 6.30 -2.48
C SER A 28 7.36 7.73 -2.95
N SER A 29 7.22 8.65 -2.01
CA SER A 29 7.08 10.08 -2.31
C SER A 29 8.35 10.65 -2.99
N ALA A 30 9.51 10.01 -2.81
CA ALA A 30 10.79 10.44 -3.40
C ALA A 30 10.95 10.05 -4.89
N THR A 31 10.38 8.92 -5.31
CA THR A 31 10.61 8.37 -6.66
C THR A 31 9.34 8.22 -7.49
N GLY A 32 8.16 8.41 -6.88
CA GLY A 32 6.87 8.17 -7.54
C GLY A 32 6.67 6.70 -7.93
N ARG A 33 7.38 5.77 -7.27
CA ARG A 33 7.29 4.33 -7.53
C ARG A 33 6.64 3.60 -6.37
N CYS A 34 5.94 2.51 -6.66
CA CYS A 34 5.49 1.57 -5.63
C CYS A 34 6.71 0.89 -4.98
N LEU A 35 6.79 0.87 -3.64
CA LEU A 35 7.92 0.24 -2.93
C LEU A 35 7.98 -1.28 -3.14
N GLU A 36 6.82 -1.92 -3.28
CA GLU A 36 6.73 -3.37 -3.48
C GLU A 36 6.90 -3.76 -4.95
N CYS A 37 6.22 -3.07 -5.87
CA CYS A 37 6.24 -3.44 -7.29
C CYS A 37 7.38 -2.78 -8.09
N GLY A 38 7.98 -1.70 -7.59
CA GLY A 38 8.99 -0.91 -8.31
C GLY A 38 8.46 -0.15 -9.55
N THR A 39 7.16 -0.26 -9.85
CA THR A 39 6.53 0.38 -11.01
C THR A 39 6.33 1.89 -10.77
N LEU A 40 6.56 2.69 -11.81
CA LEU A 40 6.24 4.12 -11.85
C LEU A 40 4.72 4.30 -11.86
N GLY A 41 4.22 5.12 -10.94
CA GLY A 41 2.78 5.38 -10.79
C GLY A 41 2.08 4.44 -9.80
N PRO A 42 0.79 4.68 -9.54
CA PRO A 42 0.00 3.82 -8.67
C PRO A 42 -0.03 2.41 -9.27
N CYS A 43 0.42 1.40 -8.52
CA CYS A 43 0.39 0.04 -9.02
C CYS A 43 -1.06 -0.45 -9.13
N TRP A 44 -1.32 -1.33 -10.09
CA TRP A 44 -2.65 -1.88 -10.35
C TRP A 44 -3.31 -2.48 -9.10
N ARG A 45 -2.52 -3.05 -8.17
CA ARG A 45 -2.99 -3.61 -6.90
C ARG A 45 -3.52 -2.53 -5.96
N ARG A 46 -2.80 -1.41 -5.87
CA ARG A 46 -3.23 -0.24 -5.09
C ARG A 46 -4.49 0.38 -5.69
N GLU A 47 -4.55 0.51 -7.01
CA GLU A 47 -5.74 1.04 -7.69
C GLU A 47 -6.96 0.13 -7.48
N SER A 48 -6.79 -1.18 -7.63
CA SER A 48 -7.84 -2.17 -7.37
C SER A 48 -8.36 -2.08 -5.92
N ALA A 49 -7.45 -1.93 -4.96
CA ALA A 49 -7.83 -1.75 -3.56
C ALA A 49 -8.62 -0.46 -3.31
N VAL A 50 -8.24 0.66 -3.93
CA VAL A 50 -9.01 1.92 -3.86
C VAL A 50 -10.40 1.73 -4.45
N VAL A 51 -10.53 1.05 -5.59
CA VAL A 51 -11.84 0.78 -6.22
C VAL A 51 -12.74 -0.06 -5.32
N LEU A 52 -12.20 -1.05 -4.60
CA LEU A 52 -12.96 -1.86 -3.64
C LEU A 52 -13.53 -0.99 -2.51
N PHE A 53 -12.73 -0.07 -1.95
CA PHE A 53 -13.21 0.86 -0.93
C PHE A 53 -14.26 1.86 -1.47
N SER A 54 -14.06 2.38 -2.68
CA SER A 54 -15.04 3.27 -3.32
C SER A 54 -16.38 2.56 -3.55
N ARG A 55 -16.38 1.30 -3.96
CA ARG A 55 -17.60 0.49 -4.14
C ARG A 55 -18.28 0.17 -2.81
N ALA A 56 -17.49 -0.07 -1.76
CA ALA A 56 -18.01 -0.33 -0.42
C ALA A 56 -18.49 0.95 0.30
N LEU A 57 -18.30 2.14 -0.29
CA LEU A 57 -18.57 3.45 0.33
C LEU A 57 -17.91 3.62 1.70
N ARG A 58 -16.74 2.99 1.89
CA ARG A 58 -15.95 3.06 3.13
C ARG A 58 -14.61 3.70 2.84
N LEU A 59 -14.10 4.46 3.80
CA LEU A 59 -12.76 5.01 3.71
C LEU A 59 -11.75 3.98 4.22
N PRO A 60 -10.61 3.80 3.52
CA PRO A 60 -9.53 2.97 4.04
C PRO A 60 -8.94 3.60 5.30
N THR A 61 -8.63 2.75 6.27
CA THR A 61 -7.95 3.16 7.50
C THR A 61 -6.47 3.29 7.19
N ARG A 62 -5.95 4.51 7.07
CA ARG A 62 -4.51 4.70 6.81
C ARG A 62 -3.72 4.65 8.11
N GLN A 63 -2.65 3.86 8.13
CA GLN A 63 -1.69 3.94 9.24
C GLN A 63 -0.80 5.19 9.08
N PRO A 64 -0.77 6.09 10.08
CA PRO A 64 0.13 7.24 10.05
C PRO A 64 1.60 6.77 9.99
N GLY A 65 2.41 7.42 9.15
CA GLY A 65 3.81 7.05 8.91
C GLY A 65 4.04 6.06 7.77
N ALA A 66 3.01 5.37 7.27
CA ALA A 66 3.17 4.40 6.17
C ALA A 66 3.70 5.05 4.88
N SER A 67 3.27 6.27 4.56
CA SER A 67 3.74 7.00 3.38
C SER A 67 5.12 7.66 3.53
N GLN A 68 5.77 7.49 4.70
CA GLN A 68 7.04 8.11 5.09
C GLN A 68 7.21 9.53 4.51
N PRO A 69 6.31 10.47 4.84
CA PRO A 69 6.36 11.83 4.32
C PRO A 69 7.69 12.53 4.62
N GLU A 70 8.39 12.13 5.68
CA GLU A 70 9.74 12.57 6.03
C GLU A 70 10.79 12.28 4.92
N LEU A 71 10.50 11.37 3.99
CA LEU A 71 11.34 11.09 2.83
C LEU A 71 11.02 11.99 1.61
N ILE A 72 10.03 12.87 1.70
CA ILE A 72 9.78 13.89 0.67
C ILE A 72 11.03 14.79 0.59
N ASN A 73 11.67 14.87 -0.59
CA ASN A 73 12.96 15.52 -0.84
C ASN A 73 14.20 14.90 -0.16
N ALA A 74 14.07 13.76 0.53
CA ALA A 74 15.23 13.07 1.08
C ALA A 74 16.09 12.50 -0.05
N ARG A 75 17.36 12.92 -0.12
CA ARG A 75 18.34 12.31 -1.03
C ARG A 75 18.71 10.94 -0.51
N ARG A 76 18.48 9.90 -1.31
CA ARG A 76 18.96 8.54 -1.03
C ARG A 76 20.48 8.56 -1.14
N MET A 77 21.17 8.64 -0.01
CA MET A 77 22.61 8.40 0.01
C MET A 77 22.85 6.91 -0.26
N PRO A 78 23.66 6.53 -1.25
CA PRO A 78 24.04 5.13 -1.40
C PRO A 78 24.76 4.70 -0.12
N ALA A 79 24.37 3.54 0.42
CA ALA A 79 25.09 2.95 1.54
C ALA A 79 26.56 2.84 1.13
N ALA A 80 27.45 3.44 1.93
CA ALA A 80 28.88 3.28 1.73
C ALA A 80 29.16 1.77 1.71
N ARG A 81 29.62 1.24 0.57
CA ARG A 81 30.18 -0.10 0.50
C ARG A 81 31.38 -0.10 1.44
N LEU A 82 31.21 -0.56 2.68
CA LEU A 82 32.37 -0.90 3.49
C LEU A 82 33.14 -1.97 2.72
N PRO A 83 34.44 -1.78 2.44
CA PRO A 83 35.23 -2.84 1.84
C PRO A 83 35.27 -4.02 2.81
N LEU A 84 34.97 -5.21 2.29
CA LEU A 84 35.27 -6.47 2.97
C LEU A 84 36.77 -6.47 3.27
N ALA A 85 37.15 -6.44 4.55
CA ALA A 85 38.52 -6.68 4.96
C ALA A 85 38.85 -8.14 4.65
N VAL A 86 39.90 -8.36 3.85
CA VAL A 86 40.51 -9.67 3.57
C VAL A 86 41.62 -9.94 4.57
#